data_AF-X1G8Y9-F1
#
_entry.id   AF-X1G8Y9-F1
#
_cell.length_a   1.000
_cell.length_b   1.000
_cell.length_c   1.000
_cell.angle_alpha   90.00
_cell.angle_beta   90.00
_cell.angle_gamma   90.00
#
_symmetry.space_group_name_H-M   'P 1'
#
loop_
_entity.id
_entity.type
_entity.pdbx_description
1 polymer ?
#
loop_
_entity_poly.entity_id
_entity_poly.type
_entity_poly.pdbx_seq_one_letter_code
_entity_poly.pdbx_strand_id
1 'polypeptide(L)'
;MDALLEKGKEKGSSKKPMEEAKRFLQEIKDCKEKKYPSTGQGWDYRFEGKDKVGSALVYRQGIIHMAFFKISEEERAGQMSGYKRRRVYRI
;
A
#
# COMPACT_ATOMS: atom_id res chain seq x y z
N MET A 1 -16.00 13.88 20.64
CA MET A 1 -14.81 14.76 20.60
C MET A 1 -14.40 14.90 19.15
N ASP A 2 -14.45 16.13 18.65
CA ASP A 2 -14.19 16.50 17.27
C ASP A 2 -12.84 15.99 16.80
N ALA A 3 -12.87 15.17 15.75
CA ALA A 3 -11.68 14.83 15.00
C ALA A 3 -11.21 16.09 14.30
N LEU A 4 -10.23 16.77 14.89
CA LEU A 4 -9.32 17.62 14.13
C LEU A 4 -8.63 16.68 13.12
N LEU A 5 -9.26 16.55 11.96
CA LEU A 5 -8.59 16.25 10.72
C LEU A 5 -7.38 17.18 10.70
N GLU A 6 -6.19 16.65 11.01
CA GLU A 6 -4.98 17.29 10.50
C GLU A 6 -5.29 17.51 9.03
N LYS A 7 -5.32 18.79 8.65
CA LYS A 7 -5.47 19.25 7.29
C LYS A 7 -4.25 18.73 6.56
N GLY A 8 -4.24 17.44 6.26
CA GLY A 8 -3.25 16.78 5.44
C GLY A 8 -3.28 17.61 4.19
N LYS A 9 -2.18 18.34 3.96
CA LYS A 9 -2.01 19.27 2.84
C LYS A 9 -2.83 18.73 1.70
N GLU A 10 -3.88 19.44 1.29
CA GLU A 10 -4.66 19.07 0.12
C GLU A 10 -3.60 18.81 -0.95
N LYS A 11 -3.35 17.53 -1.25
CA LYS A 11 -2.51 17.17 -2.36
C LYS A 11 -3.37 17.58 -3.53
N GLY A 12 -3.22 18.84 -3.94
CA GLY A 12 -3.99 19.41 -5.02
C GLY A 12 -4.00 18.38 -6.13
N SER A 13 -5.19 18.06 -6.64
CA SER A 13 -5.37 17.08 -7.70
C SER A 13 -4.29 17.35 -8.73
N SER A 14 -3.40 16.38 -8.96
CA SER A 14 -2.28 16.63 -9.84
C SER A 14 -2.82 17.07 -11.19
N LYS A 15 -2.09 17.97 -11.86
CA LYS A 15 -2.55 18.52 -13.14
C LYS A 15 -2.76 17.41 -14.20
N LYS A 16 -2.25 16.19 -13.94
CA LYS A 16 -2.31 15.01 -14.82
C LYS A 16 -2.35 13.68 -14.03
N PRO A 17 -3.50 13.32 -13.44
CA PRO A 17 -3.61 12.14 -12.56
C PRO A 17 -3.32 10.82 -13.28
N MET A 18 -3.64 10.73 -14.57
CA MET A 18 -3.43 9.52 -15.36
C MET A 18 -1.94 9.26 -15.66
N GLU A 19 -1.15 10.32 -15.87
CA GLU A 19 0.30 10.19 -16.08
C GLU A 19 0.99 9.75 -14.79
N GLU A 20 0.57 10.29 -13.64
CA GLU A 20 1.10 9.87 -12.34
C GLU A 20 0.75 8.43 -12.00
N ALA A 21 -0.49 8.00 -12.26
CA ALA A 21 -0.89 6.60 -12.06
C ALA A 21 -0.08 5.64 -12.95
N LYS A 22 0.14 5.99 -14.22
CA LYS A 22 0.98 5.20 -15.14
C LYS A 22 2.42 5.12 -14.65
N ARG A 23 2.99 6.24 -14.22
CA ARG A 23 4.34 6.29 -13.66
C ARG A 23 4.44 5.45 -12.38
N PHE A 24 3.46 5.53 -11.49
CA PHE A 24 3.43 4.71 -10.28
C PHE A 24 3.43 3.21 -10.61
N LEU A 25 2.62 2.78 -11.58
CA LEU A 25 2.59 1.39 -12.05
C LEU A 25 3.90 0.95 -12.71
N GLN A 26 4.59 1.86 -13.43
CA GLN A 26 5.91 1.58 -13.99
C GLN A 26 6.95 1.40 -12.88
N GLU A 27 6.98 2.29 -11.89
CA GLU A 27 7.92 2.21 -10.76
C GLU A 27 7.71 0.95 -9.89
N ILE A 28 6.50 0.41 -9.86
CA ILE A 28 6.20 -0.86 -9.19
C ILE A 28 6.90 -2.04 -9.86
N LYS A 29 7.06 -2.03 -11.20
CA LYS A 29 7.71 -3.12 -11.93
C LYS A 29 9.16 -3.32 -11.53
N ASP A 30 9.82 -2.24 -11.09
CA ASP A 30 11.21 -2.27 -10.65
C ASP A 30 11.37 -2.72 -9.19
N CYS A 31 10.26 -2.93 -8.47
CA CYS A 31 10.29 -3.40 -7.09
C CYS A 31 10.66 -4.88 -7.02
N LYS A 32 11.37 -5.27 -5.95
CA LYS A 32 11.71 -6.68 -5.73
C LYS A 32 10.43 -7.45 -5.38
N GLU A 33 10.14 -8.50 -6.14
CA GLU A 33 9.03 -9.40 -5.86
C GLU A 33 9.51 -10.63 -5.07
N LYS A 34 8.69 -11.06 -4.13
CA LYS A 34 8.79 -12.34 -3.43
C LYS A 34 7.48 -13.07 -3.62
N LYS A 35 7.56 -14.36 -3.97
CA LYS A 35 6.40 -15.18 -4.26
C LYS A 35 6.23 -16.23 -3.18
N TYR A 36 5.04 -16.31 -2.62
CA TYR A 36 4.68 -17.28 -1.60
C TYR A 36 3.50 -18.14 -2.07
N PRO A 37 3.51 -19.45 -1.80
CA PRO A 37 2.31 -20.25 -2.01
C PRO A 37 1.22 -19.73 -1.08
N SER A 38 0.04 -19.46 -1.64
CA SER A 38 -1.12 -19.11 -0.80
C SER A 38 -1.51 -20.33 0.05
N THR A 39 -2.01 -20.12 1.26
CA THR A 39 -2.54 -21.20 2.12
C THR A 39 -3.77 -21.88 1.50
N GLY A 40 -4.45 -21.21 0.57
CA GLY A 40 -5.50 -21.77 -0.28
C GLY A 40 -4.98 -22.14 -1.67
N GLN A 41 -5.63 -21.63 -2.71
CA GLN A 41 -5.15 -21.77 -4.09
C GLN A 41 -4.58 -20.45 -4.62
N GLY A 42 -3.49 -20.55 -5.38
CA GLY A 42 -2.84 -19.40 -6.02
C GLY A 42 -1.53 -19.00 -5.35
N TRP A 43 -1.08 -17.80 -5.69
CA TRP A 43 0.22 -17.28 -5.33
C TRP A 43 0.09 -15.86 -4.80
N ASP A 44 0.66 -15.63 -3.63
CA ASP A 44 0.82 -14.30 -3.05
C ASP A 44 2.14 -13.71 -3.54
N TYR A 45 2.05 -12.60 -4.26
CA TYR A 45 3.19 -11.81 -4.68
C TYR A 45 3.32 -10.64 -3.74
N ARG A 46 4.45 -10.54 -3.04
CA ARG A 46 4.78 -9.40 -2.19
C ARG A 46 5.87 -8.58 -2.85
N PHE A 47 5.60 -7.30 -3.03
CA PHE A 47 6.52 -6.34 -3.63
C PHE A 47 7.11 -5.45 -2.55
N GLU A 48 8.43 -5.36 -2.54
CA GLU A 48 9.19 -4.56 -1.58
C GLU A 48 10.19 -3.67 -2.32
N GLY A 49 9.90 -2.36 -2.33
CA GLY A 49 10.76 -1.31 -2.86
C GLY A 49 11.35 -0.44 -1.74
N LYS A 50 12.05 0.64 -2.12
CA LYS A 50 12.59 1.62 -1.16
C LYS A 50 11.48 2.47 -0.54
N ASP A 51 10.61 3.01 -1.38
CA ASP A 51 9.52 3.93 -1.03
C ASP A 51 8.13 3.36 -1.36
N LYS A 52 8.05 2.09 -1.74
CA LYS A 52 6.82 1.43 -2.18
C LYS A 52 6.75 0.01 -1.65
N VAL A 53 5.55 -0.39 -1.26
CA VAL A 53 5.24 -1.76 -0.86
C VAL A 53 3.90 -2.16 -1.44
N GLY A 54 3.70 -3.45 -1.69
CA GLY A 54 2.41 -3.93 -2.11
C GLY A 54 2.30 -5.44 -2.10
N SER A 55 1.07 -5.90 -2.34
CA SER A 55 0.78 -7.30 -2.52
C SER A 55 -0.16 -7.50 -3.70
N ALA A 56 -0.01 -8.64 -4.37
CA ALA A 56 -0.93 -9.10 -5.40
C ALA A 56 -1.23 -10.59 -5.20
N LEU A 57 -2.50 -10.94 -5.24
CA LEU A 57 -2.96 -12.33 -5.21
C LEU A 57 -3.29 -12.77 -6.64
N VAL A 58 -2.61 -13.81 -7.11
CA VAL A 58 -2.77 -14.34 -8.47
C VAL A 58 -3.26 -15.78 -8.42
N TYR A 59 -4.30 -16.08 -9.20
CA TYR A 59 -4.86 -17.42 -9.34
C TYR A 59 -5.30 -17.65 -10.79
N ARG A 60 -5.00 -18.84 -11.34
CA ARG A 60 -5.32 -19.22 -12.74
C ARG A 60 -4.96 -18.15 -13.77
N GLN A 61 -3.75 -17.58 -13.66
CA GLN A 61 -3.25 -16.51 -14.54
C GLN A 61 -4.03 -15.18 -14.46
N GLY A 62 -5.00 -15.05 -13.54
CA GLY A 62 -5.71 -13.80 -13.26
C GLY A 62 -5.26 -13.18 -11.94
N ILE A 63 -5.25 -11.85 -11.88
CA ILE A 63 -4.99 -11.09 -10.66
C ILE A 63 -6.33 -10.90 -9.94
N ILE A 64 -6.49 -11.51 -8.77
CA ILE A 64 -7.71 -11.39 -7.95
C ILE A 64 -7.71 -10.07 -7.20
N HIS A 65 -6.58 -9.72 -6.60
CA HIS A 65 -6.44 -8.53 -5.78
C HIS A 65 -5.04 -7.96 -5.90
N MET A 66 -4.95 -6.64 -5.88
CA MET A 66 -3.70 -5.91 -5.98
C MET A 66 -3.81 -4.63 -5.13
N ALA A 67 -2.90 -4.46 -4.18
CA ALA A 67 -2.84 -3.31 -3.32
C ALA A 67 -1.40 -2.80 -3.22
N PHE A 68 -1.19 -1.56 -3.63
CA PHE A 68 0.12 -0.90 -3.61
C PHE A 68 0.03 0.43 -2.89
N PHE A 69 1.04 0.69 -2.07
CA PHE A 69 1.13 1.88 -1.26
C PHE A 69 2.52 2.48 -1.39
N LYS A 70 2.56 3.81 -1.42
CA LYS A 70 3.80 4.55 -1.20
C LYS A 70 4.03 4.62 0.31
N ILE A 71 5.21 4.24 0.77
CA ILE A 71 5.58 4.23 2.18
C ILE A 71 6.78 5.15 2.39
N SER A 72 6.76 5.95 3.46
CA SER A 72 7.95 6.67 3.90
C SER A 72 8.87 5.77 4.74
N GLU A 73 10.13 6.17 4.91
CA GLU A 73 11.08 5.43 5.76
C GLU A 73 10.63 5.36 7.23
N GLU A 74 9.95 6.41 7.70
CA GLU A 74 9.34 6.49 9.04
C GLU A 74 8.18 5.50 9.22
N GLU A 75 7.33 5.35 8.20
CA GLU A 75 6.23 4.39 8.21
C GLU A 75 6.74 2.95 8.15
N ARG A 76 7.86 2.71 7.45
CA ARG A 76 8.51 1.40 7.38
C ARG A 76 9.13 0.99 8.72
N ALA A 77 9.62 1.96 9.50
CA ALA A 77 10.14 1.75 10.86
C ALA A 77 9.05 1.84 11.95
N GLY A 78 7.78 2.05 11.57
CA GLY A 78 6.71 2.47 12.46
C GLY A 78 6.43 1.50 13.62
N GLN A 79 6.55 2.00 14.85
CA GLN A 79 6.04 1.31 16.03
C GLN A 79 4.52 1.14 15.93
N MET A 80 4.02 -0.01 16.40
CA MET A 80 2.58 -0.26 16.48
C MET A 80 1.90 0.88 17.25
N SER A 81 0.85 1.46 16.69
CA SER A 81 0.14 2.56 17.32
C SER A 81 -0.32 2.17 18.74
N GLY A 82 -0.14 3.09 19.69
CA GLY A 82 -0.43 2.84 21.10
C GLY A 82 -1.87 2.37 21.34
N TYR A 83 -2.06 1.55 22.39
CA TYR A 83 -3.36 0.92 22.70
C TYR A 83 -4.55 1.88 22.71
N LYS A 84 -4.36 3.08 23.28
CA LYS A 84 -5.40 4.13 23.32
C LYS A 84 -5.89 4.53 21.93
N ARG A 85 -4.99 4.63 20.94
CA ARG A 85 -5.31 5.05 19.56
C ARG A 85 -6.00 3.92 18.79
N ARG A 86 -5.60 2.66 19.03
CA ARG A 86 -6.21 1.48 18.41
C ARG A 86 -7.60 1.14 18.92
N ARG A 87 -7.92 1.45 20.18
CA ARG A 87 -9.24 1.17 20.77
C ARG A 87 -10.39 1.93 20.11
N VAL A 88 -10.11 3.09 19.52
CA VAL A 88 -11.14 3.97 18.92
C VAL A 88 -11.76 3.36 17.65
N TYR A 89 -11.05 2.48 16.94
CA TYR A 89 -11.54 1.83 15.70
C TYR A 89 -12.31 0.52 15.94
N ARG A 90 -12.62 0.18 17.20
CA ARG A 90 -13.28 -1.08 17.60
C ARG A 90 -14.69 -0.87 18.17
N ILE A 91 -15.29 0.30 17.89
CA ILE A 91 -16.67 0.63 18.27
C ILE A 91 -17.56 0.43 17.04
#